data_AF-A0A2N0RLU4-F1
#
_entry.id   AF-A0A2N0RLU4-F1
#
_cell.length_a   1.000
_cell.length_b   1.000
_cell.length_c   1.000
_cell.angle_alpha   90.00
_cell.angle_beta   90.00
_cell.angle_gamma   90.00
#
_symmetry.space_group_name_H-M   'P 1'
#
loop_
_entity.id
_entity.type
_entity.pdbx_description
1 polymer ?
#
loop_
_entity_poly.entity_id
_entity_poly.type
_entity_poly.pdbx_seq_one_letter_code
_entity_poly.pdbx_strand_id
1 'polypeptide(L)' 'MFVILKILNNPASITLKLINKIAVSIAVSYKIYGITQNPETKNYMILSCQSIIIMR' A
#
# COMPACT_ATOMS: atom_id res chain seq x y z
N MET A 1 3.33 15.73 6.48
CA MET A 1 2.64 14.79 5.58
C MET A 1 3.65 13.72 5.18
N PHE A 2 3.41 12.45 5.54
CA PHE A 2 4.38 11.37 5.31
C PHE A 2 3.91 10.43 4.22
N VAL A 3 4.66 10.39 3.11
CA VAL A 3 4.43 9.43 2.04
C VAL A 3 5.17 8.14 2.37
N ILE A 4 4.45 7.03 2.36
CA ILE A 4 4.92 5.70 2.66
C ILE A 4 4.77 4.87 1.38
N LEU A 5 5.92 4.39 0.90
CA LEU A 5 6.04 3.47 -0.21
C LEU A 5 6.09 2.05 0.32
N LYS A 6 5.18 1.19 -0.13
CA LYS A 6 5.14 -0.23 0.27
C LYS A 6 5.35 -1.11 -0.96
N ILE A 7 6.43 -1.87 -0.96
CA ILE A 7 6.77 -2.80 -2.05
C ILE A 7 6.15 -4.17 -1.75
N LEU A 8 5.49 -4.75 -2.73
CA LEU A 8 4.85 -6.06 -2.69
C LEU A 8 5.63 -7.01 -3.61
N ASN A 9 6.50 -7.82 -3.00
CA ASN A 9 7.47 -8.68 -3.68
C ASN A 9 6.91 -10.01 -4.22
N ASN A 10 5.60 -10.13 -4.46
CA ASN A 10 5.03 -11.34 -5.04
C ASN A 10 3.81 -11.04 -5.93
N PRO A 11 4.03 -10.52 -7.14
CA PRO A 11 2.96 -10.06 -8.03
C PRO A 11 2.13 -11.21 -8.63
N ALA A 12 2.68 -12.43 -8.66
CA ALA A 12 2.03 -13.61 -9.22
C ALA A 12 0.82 -14.07 -8.39
N SER A 13 0.76 -13.70 -7.11
CA SER A 13 -0.43 -13.84 -6.30
C SER A 13 -0.54 -12.65 -5.37
N ILE A 14 -1.10 -11.56 -5.90
CA ILE A 14 -1.85 -10.64 -5.04
C ILE A 14 -3.05 -11.44 -4.53
N THR A 15 -2.80 -12.32 -3.56
CA THR A 15 -3.82 -13.17 -2.97
C THR A 15 -4.82 -12.25 -2.29
N LEU A 16 -6.10 -12.60 -2.34
CA LEU A 16 -7.19 -11.88 -1.66
C LEU A 16 -6.84 -11.51 -0.21
N LYS A 17 -6.05 -12.35 0.46
CA LYS A 17 -5.51 -12.13 1.82
C LYS A 17 -4.62 -10.88 1.93
N LEU A 18 -3.79 -10.61 0.92
CA LEU A 18 -2.89 -9.46 0.87
C LEU A 18 -3.66 -8.18 0.54
N ILE A 19 -4.61 -8.24 -0.41
CA ILE A 19 -5.57 -7.14 -0.67
C ILE A 19 -6.34 -6.81 0.60
N ASN A 20 -6.86 -7.82 1.30
CA ASN A 20 -7.64 -7.60 2.51
C ASN A 20 -6.78 -6.95 3.61
N LYS A 21 -5.54 -7.41 3.81
CA LYS A 21 -4.61 -6.81 4.77
C LYS A 21 -4.28 -5.35 4.42
N ILE A 22 -4.13 -5.05 3.14
CA ILE A 22 -3.91 -3.68 2.64
C ILE A 22 -5.18 -2.84 2.82
N ALA A 23 -6.36 -3.35 2.45
CA ALA A 23 -7.65 -2.68 2.60
C ALA A 23 -7.93 -2.34 4.07
N VAL A 24 -7.69 -3.27 5.00
CA VAL A 24 -7.77 -3.04 6.44
C VAL A 24 -6.78 -1.96 6.88
N SER A 25 -5.53 -2.00 6.40
CA SER A 25 -4.53 -0.98 6.74
C SER A 25 -4.91 0.41 6.20
N ILE A 26 -5.44 0.48 4.97
CA ILE A 26 -5.87 1.71 4.30
C ILE A 26 -7.07 2.33 5.01
N ALA A 27 -8.11 1.51 5.28
CA ALA A 27 -9.36 1.96 5.89
C ALA A 27 -9.16 2.63 7.25
N VAL A 28 -8.09 2.28 7.98
CA VAL A 28 -7.84 2.78 9.33
C VAL A 28 -7.04 4.09 9.34
N SER A 29 -6.10 4.34 8.42
CA SER A 29 -5.18 5.50 8.56
C SER A 29 -4.47 6.02 7.31
N TYR A 30 -4.66 5.43 6.12
CA TYR A 30 -3.81 5.76 4.96
C TYR A 30 -4.65 6.21 3.76
N LYS A 31 -4.28 7.34 3.17
CA LYS A 31 -4.80 7.78 1.88
C LYS A 31 -3.94 7.16 0.77
N ILE A 32 -4.54 6.42 -0.17
CA ILE A 32 -3.83 5.90 -1.34
C ILE A 32 -3.77 6.96 -2.43
N TYR A 33 -2.59 7.13 -3.02
CA TYR A 33 -2.35 8.03 -4.15
C TYR A 33 -2.26 7.27 -5.46
N GLY A 34 -1.71 6.06 -5.41
CA GLY A 34 -1.58 5.24 -6.60
C GLY A 34 -0.89 3.92 -6.32
N ILE A 35 -1.00 3.04 -7.30
CA ILE A 35 -0.31 1.75 -7.35
C ILE A 35 0.49 1.75 -8.65
N THR A 36 1.77 1.40 -8.57
CA THR A 36 2.63 1.25 -9.74
C THR A 36 3.22 -0.15 -9.75
N GLN A 37 3.58 -0.65 -10.93
CA GLN A 37 4.22 -1.94 -11.11
C GLN A 37 5.59 -1.72 -11.74
N ASN A 38 6.62 -2.34 -11.16
CA ASN A 38 7.93 -2.35 -11.79
C ASN A 38 7.92 -3.38 -12.94
N PRO A 39 8.21 -3.00 -14.20
CA PRO A 39 8.15 -3.90 -15.34
C PRO A 39 9.20 -5.02 -15.32
N GLU A 40 10.35 -4.81 -14.67
CA GLU A 40 11.44 -5.79 -14.60
C GLU A 40 11.18 -6.85 -13.53
N THR A 41 10.85 -6.39 -12.32
CA THR A 41 10.64 -7.28 -11.15
C THR A 41 9.19 -7.75 -11.04
N LYS A 42 8.29 -7.17 -11.83
CA LYS A 42 6.82 -7.30 -11.75
C LYS A 42 6.22 -6.89 -10.40
N ASN A 43 7.03 -6.45 -9.43
CA ASN A 43 6.58 -6.11 -8.08
C ASN A 43 5.66 -4.89 -8.11
N TYR A 44 4.62 -4.95 -7.27
CA TYR A 44 3.72 -3.81 -7.10
C TYR A 44 4.25 -2.91 -6.00
N MET A 45 4.20 -1.61 -6.21
CA MET A 45 4.51 -0.60 -5.21
C MET A 45 3.27 0.25 -4.98
N ILE A 46 2.90 0.40 -3.71
CA ILE A 46 1.75 1.21 -3.30
C ILE A 46 2.28 2.49 -2.68
N LEU A 47 1.79 3.61 -3.20
CA LEU A 47 2.03 4.94 -2.66
C LEU A 47 0.85 5.33 -1.77
N SER A 48 1.14 5.52 -0.50
CA SER A 48 0.15 5.91 0.51
C SER A 48 0.67 7.09 1.32
N CYS A 49 -0.21 7.94 1.83
CA CYS A 49 0.15 8.90 2.86
C CYS A 49 -0.58 8.54 4.14
N GLN A 50 0.18 8.42 5.22
CA GLN A 50 -0.43 8.40 6.55
C GLN A 50 -0.61 9.85 6.99
N SER A 51 -1.85 10.26 7.18
CA SER A 51 -2.10 11.36 8.09
C SER A 51 -1.92 10.77 9.48
N ILE A 52 -0.81 11.10 10.14
CA ILE A 52 -0.69 10.91 11.58
C ILE A 52 -1.85 11.71 12.16
N ILE A 53 -2.92 11.01 12.53
CA ILE A 53 -3.87 11.53 13.50
C ILE A 53 -3.05 11.55 14.78
N ILE A 54 -2.46 12.71 15.06
CA ILE A 54 -2.02 13.01 16.42
C ILE A 54 -3.33 12.98 17.21
N MET A 55 -3.64 11.84 17.84
CA MET A 55 -4.67 11.80 18.87
C MET A 55 -4.25 12.86 19.88
N ARG A 56 -5.12 13.87 20.03
CA ARG A 56 -5.29 14.55 21.31
C ARG A 56 -5.81 13.54 22.32
#